data_AF-A0A839WJT6-F1
#
_entry.id   AF-A0A839WJT6-F1
#
_cell.length_a   1.000
_cell.length_b   1.000
_cell.length_c   1.000
_cell.angle_alpha   90.00
_cell.angle_beta   90.00
_cell.angle_gamma   90.00
#
_symmetry.space_group_name_H-M   'P 1'
#
loop_
_entity.id
_entity.type
_entity.pdbx_description
1 polymer ?
#
loop_
_entity_poly.entity_id
_entity_poly.type
_entity_poly.pdbx_seq_one_letter_code
_entity_poly.pdbx_strand_id
1 'polypeptide(L)'
;TEAKANQLAELYARRMQIEGSFRDLKSHRYGAAFEDSLTRQGPRLSILLMLNTLACFACWLAGLAAERASHANWLVPRKSSRRLYSTLRLGREALLRRWPMEPISQWLARLHVLPGHVLQQMLLS
;
A
#
# COMPACT_ATOMS: atom_id res chain seq x y z
N THR A 1 36.08 -3.44 -8.74
CA THR A 1 35.53 -2.23 -9.39
C THR A 1 34.04 -2.37 -9.70
N GLU A 2 33.52 -3.57 -9.97
CA GLU A 2 32.10 -3.85 -10.22
C GLU A 2 31.14 -3.46 -9.08
N ALA A 3 31.56 -3.61 -7.82
CA ALA A 3 30.75 -3.23 -6.66
C ALA A 3 30.34 -1.72 -6.67
N LYS A 4 31.19 -0.84 -7.22
CA LYS A 4 30.87 0.60 -7.34
C LYS A 4 29.86 0.88 -8.46
N ALA A 5 29.91 0.12 -9.56
CA ALA A 5 28.97 0.26 -10.66
C ALA A 5 27.56 -0.21 -10.26
N ASN A 6 27.47 -1.33 -9.54
CA ASN A 6 26.19 -1.83 -9.02
C ASN A 6 25.56 -0.87 -7.99
N GLN A 7 26.37 -0.31 -7.09
CA GLN A 7 25.90 0.70 -6.13
C GLN A 7 25.34 1.95 -6.84
N LEU A 8 26.00 2.40 -7.91
CA LEU A 8 25.52 3.53 -8.71
C LEU A 8 24.18 3.19 -9.37
N ALA A 9 24.07 2.00 -9.98
CA ALA A 9 22.82 1.55 -10.60
C ALA A 9 21.66 1.48 -9.59
N GLU A 10 21.91 0.96 -8.37
CA GLU A 10 20.91 0.95 -7.30
C GLU A 10 20.47 2.35 -6.86
N LEU A 11 21.41 3.30 -6.75
CA LEU A 11 21.09 4.67 -6.39
C LEU A 11 20.19 5.32 -7.45
N TYR A 12 20.51 5.12 -8.74
CA TYR A 12 19.66 5.60 -9.84
C TYR A 12 18.28 4.95 -9.84
N ALA A 13 18.20 3.64 -9.56
CA ALA A 13 16.92 2.96 -9.43
C ALA A 13 16.06 3.54 -8.29
N ARG A 14 16.66 3.81 -7.13
CA ARG A 14 15.98 4.47 -5.99
C ARG A 14 15.51 5.87 -6.34
N ARG A 15 16.34 6.66 -7.02
CA ARG A 15 15.97 8.00 -7.49
C ARG A 15 14.76 7.93 -8.43
N MET A 16 14.77 7.01 -9.38
CA MET A 16 13.67 6.80 -10.32
C MET A 16 12.37 6.41 -9.59
N GLN A 17 12.45 5.56 -8.55
CA GLN A 17 11.31 5.20 -7.71
C GLN A 17 10.73 6.42 -6.95
N ILE A 18 11.59 7.28 -6.41
CA ILE A 18 11.19 8.52 -5.74
C ILE A 18 10.46 9.45 -6.72
N GLU A 19 11.04 9.69 -7.89
CA GLU A 19 10.44 10.54 -8.93
C GLU A 19 9.10 9.98 -9.41
N GLY A 20 9.00 8.66 -9.60
CA GLY A 20 7.76 7.97 -9.91
C GLY A 20 6.69 8.20 -8.85
N SER A 21 7.06 8.09 -7.57
CA SER A 21 6.13 8.30 -6.44
C SER A 21 5.61 9.74 -6.38
N PHE A 22 6.47 10.74 -6.66
CA PHE A 22 6.03 12.13 -6.75
C PHE A 22 5.12 12.40 -7.95
N ARG A 23 5.37 11.73 -9.09
CA ARG A 23 4.51 11.83 -10.27
C ARG A 23 3.14 11.20 -10.00
N ASP A 24 3.12 10.05 -9.33
CA ASP A 24 1.88 9.39 -8.92
C ASP A 24 1.11 10.23 -7.90
N LEU A 25 1.76 10.84 -6.92
CA LEU A 25 1.09 11.77 -5.99
C LEU A 25 0.35 12.90 -6.72
N LYS A 26 1.00 13.48 -7.74
CA LYS A 26 0.47 14.61 -8.51
C LYS A 26 -0.61 14.21 -9.51
N SER A 27 -0.55 12.98 -10.04
CA SER A 27 -1.45 12.52 -11.11
C SER A 27 -2.92 12.60 -10.73
N HIS A 28 -3.72 13.32 -11.52
CA HIS A 28 -5.17 13.41 -11.37
C HIS A 28 -5.86 12.06 -11.57
N ARG A 29 -5.47 11.28 -12.59
CA ARG A 29 -6.22 10.09 -13.03
C ARG A 29 -5.83 8.82 -12.29
N TYR A 30 -4.54 8.66 -12.02
CA TYR A 30 -3.98 7.41 -11.47
C TYR A 30 -3.45 7.56 -10.05
N GLY A 31 -3.40 8.80 -9.57
CA GLY A 31 -2.75 9.22 -8.35
C GLY A 31 -3.67 9.73 -7.25
N ALA A 32 -3.14 10.65 -6.46
CA ALA A 32 -3.86 11.33 -5.39
C ALA A 32 -4.30 12.76 -5.78
N ALA A 33 -4.18 13.13 -7.05
CA ALA A 33 -4.69 14.40 -7.58
C ALA A 33 -4.19 15.64 -6.83
N PHE A 34 -2.95 15.59 -6.33
CA PHE A 34 -2.44 16.64 -5.45
C PHE A 34 -2.35 18.01 -6.15
N GLU A 35 -2.18 18.05 -7.47
CA GLU A 35 -2.18 19.28 -8.26
C GLU A 35 -3.53 20.02 -8.24
N ASP A 36 -4.63 19.29 -8.03
CA ASP A 36 -5.99 19.85 -8.01
C ASP A 36 -6.32 20.56 -6.69
N SER A 37 -5.48 20.41 -5.66
CA SER A 37 -5.65 21.09 -4.38
C SER A 37 -5.52 22.62 -4.49
N LEU A 38 -4.81 23.12 -5.51
CA LEU A 38 -4.55 24.55 -5.82
C LEU A 38 -3.99 25.38 -4.64
N THR A 39 -3.69 24.76 -3.50
CA THR A 39 -3.21 25.42 -2.29
C THR A 39 -1.71 25.68 -2.37
N ARG A 40 -1.29 26.90 -2.00
CA ARG A 40 0.13 27.28 -1.90
C ARG A 40 0.59 27.47 -0.44
N GLN A 41 -0.31 27.24 0.52
CA GLN A 41 -0.01 27.40 1.93
C GLN A 41 0.73 26.16 2.45
N GLY A 42 1.97 26.35 2.92
CA GLY A 42 2.81 25.29 3.46
C GLY A 42 2.11 24.39 4.49
N PRO A 43 1.44 24.94 5.53
CA PRO A 43 0.73 24.12 6.53
C PRO A 43 -0.41 23.27 5.95
N ARG A 44 -1.10 23.75 4.91
CA ARG A 44 -2.14 22.94 4.25
C ARG A 44 -1.53 21.82 3.42
N LEU A 45 -0.43 22.09 2.73
CA LEU A 45 0.30 21.08 1.97
C LEU A 45 0.83 19.97 2.88
N SER A 46 1.37 20.29 4.07
CA SER A 46 1.85 19.28 5.01
C SER A 46 0.73 18.36 5.51
N ILE A 47 -0.47 18.91 5.78
CA ILE A 47 -1.62 18.11 6.17
C ILE A 47 -2.05 17.18 5.02
N LEU A 48 -2.12 17.69 3.79
CA LEU A 48 -2.52 16.87 2.63
C LEU A 48 -1.50 15.76 2.34
N LEU A 49 -0.20 16.05 2.47
CA LEU A 49 0.85 15.04 2.37
C LEU A 49 0.71 14.00 3.48
N MET A 50 0.43 14.41 4.71
CA MET A 50 0.19 13.50 5.83
C MET A 50 -1.02 12.59 5.56
N LEU A 51 -2.15 13.16 5.13
CA LEU A 51 -3.35 12.40 4.74
C LEU A 51 -3.04 11.42 3.61
N ASN A 52 -2.29 11.86 2.59
CA ASN A 52 -1.87 10.98 1.51
C ASN A 52 -1.00 9.83 2.03
N THR A 53 -0.03 10.10 2.92
CA THR A 53 0.81 9.03 3.50
C THR A 53 0.00 8.02 4.30
N LEU A 54 -0.99 8.47 5.07
CA LEU A 54 -1.91 7.59 5.81
C LEU A 54 -2.77 6.75 4.86
N ALA A 55 -3.29 7.36 3.78
CA ALA A 55 -4.05 6.65 2.76
C ALA A 55 -3.18 5.60 2.05
N CYS A 56 -1.93 5.93 1.71
CA CYS A 56 -0.97 4.99 1.16
C CYS A 56 -0.68 3.83 2.13
N PHE A 57 -0.49 4.13 3.42
CA PHE A 57 -0.27 3.13 4.44
C PHE A 57 -1.46 2.17 4.58
N ALA A 58 -2.69 2.70 4.61
CA ALA A 58 -3.90 1.90 4.64
C ALA A 58 -4.04 1.01 3.38
N CYS A 59 -3.76 1.56 2.19
CA CYS A 59 -3.72 0.77 0.96
C CYS A 59 -2.65 -0.33 1.04
N TRP A 60 -1.47 -0.04 1.58
CA TRP A 60 -0.42 -1.05 1.72
C TRP A 60 -0.83 -2.20 2.64
N LEU A 61 -1.43 -1.91 3.80
CA LEU A 61 -1.96 -2.92 4.71
C LEU A 61 -3.06 -3.77 4.04
N ALA A 62 -4.00 -3.12 3.36
CA ALA A 62 -5.05 -3.82 2.61
C ALA A 62 -4.46 -4.72 1.52
N GLY A 63 -3.42 -4.26 0.83
CA GLY A 63 -2.70 -5.03 -0.19
C GLY A 63 -2.01 -6.26 0.39
N LEU A 64 -1.31 -6.11 1.51
CA LEU A 64 -0.67 -7.24 2.21
C LEU A 64 -1.69 -8.28 2.68
N ALA A 65 -2.81 -7.82 3.25
CA ALA A 65 -3.90 -8.70 3.64
C ALA A 65 -4.49 -9.43 2.42
N ALA A 66 -4.69 -8.70 1.31
CA ALA A 66 -5.22 -9.25 0.06
C ALA A 66 -4.27 -10.24 -0.61
N GLU A 67 -2.94 -10.08 -0.48
CA GLU A 67 -1.95 -11.04 -0.98
C GLU A 67 -1.94 -12.33 -0.17
N ARG A 68 -2.16 -12.25 1.14
CA ARG A 68 -2.24 -13.42 2.02
C ARG A 68 -3.56 -14.16 1.90
N ALA A 69 -4.64 -13.45 1.63
CA ALA A 69 -5.87 -14.08 1.19
C ALA A 69 -5.66 -14.59 -0.24
N SER A 70 -6.02 -15.83 -0.54
CA SER A 70 -5.93 -16.45 -1.89
C SER A 70 -6.72 -15.72 -3.01
N HIS A 71 -7.29 -14.54 -2.71
CA HIS A 71 -8.21 -13.75 -3.51
C HIS A 71 -7.53 -12.59 -4.25
N ALA A 72 -6.21 -12.37 -4.10
CA ALA A 72 -5.47 -11.34 -4.84
C ALA A 72 -5.70 -11.38 -6.37
N ASN A 73 -5.87 -12.59 -6.92
CA ASN A 73 -6.11 -12.81 -8.34
C ASN A 73 -7.45 -12.24 -8.85
N TRP A 74 -8.41 -11.96 -7.97
CA TRP A 74 -9.69 -11.33 -8.35
C TRP A 74 -9.58 -9.81 -8.43
N LEU A 75 -8.62 -9.20 -7.71
CA LEU A 75 -8.42 -7.75 -7.68
C LEU A 75 -7.65 -7.23 -8.91
N VAL A 76 -6.92 -8.11 -9.60
CA VAL A 76 -6.21 -7.78 -10.84
C VAL A 76 -7.14 -7.88 -12.06
N PRO A 77 -6.92 -7.07 -13.11
CA PRO A 77 -7.80 -7.02 -14.29
C PRO A 77 -7.72 -8.30 -15.12
N ARG A 78 -6.61 -9.04 -15.05
CA ARG A 78 -6.40 -10.30 -15.78
C ARG A 78 -5.52 -11.23 -14.96
N LYS A 79 -5.77 -12.53 -15.08
CA LYS A 79 -4.85 -13.58 -14.58
C LYS A 79 -3.51 -13.51 -15.33
N SER A 80 -2.42 -13.55 -14.58
CA SER A 80 -1.04 -13.50 -15.08
C SER A 80 -0.14 -14.30 -14.13
N SER A 81 0.89 -14.95 -14.68
CA SER A 81 1.94 -15.58 -13.87
C SER A 81 2.90 -14.56 -13.24
N ARG A 82 2.97 -13.35 -13.83
CA ARG A 82 3.76 -12.23 -13.32
C ARG A 82 2.90 -11.31 -12.47
N ARG A 83 3.50 -10.73 -11.42
CA ARG A 83 2.87 -9.70 -10.59
C ARG A 83 2.53 -8.46 -11.44
N LEU A 84 1.24 -8.20 -11.62
CA LEU A 84 0.76 -7.05 -12.41
C LEU A 84 0.68 -5.77 -11.58
N TYR A 85 0.24 -5.87 -10.32
CA TYR A 85 0.07 -4.73 -9.43
C TYR A 85 1.05 -4.77 -8.28
N SER A 86 1.57 -3.59 -7.90
CA SER A 86 2.27 -3.42 -6.63
C SER A 86 1.33 -3.69 -5.46
N THR A 87 1.87 -4.00 -4.27
CA THR A 87 1.09 -4.16 -3.02
C THR A 87 0.13 -2.98 -2.83
N LEU A 88 0.64 -1.76 -3.01
CA LEU A 88 -0.12 -0.53 -2.86
C LEU A 88 -1.29 -0.46 -3.84
N ARG A 89 -1.06 -0.76 -5.12
CA ARG A 89 -2.11 -0.73 -6.14
C ARG A 89 -3.15 -1.82 -5.90
N LEU A 90 -2.71 -3.02 -5.52
CA LEU A 90 -3.60 -4.12 -5.17
C LEU A 90 -4.51 -3.74 -4.00
N GLY A 91 -3.95 -3.14 -2.95
CA GLY A 91 -4.71 -2.70 -1.80
C GLY A 91 -5.65 -1.54 -2.10
N ARG A 92 -5.28 -0.62 -3.00
CA ARG A 92 -6.20 0.40 -3.51
C ARG A 92 -7.40 -0.25 -4.21
N GLU A 93 -7.18 -1.24 -5.07
CA GLU A 93 -8.27 -1.99 -5.71
C GLU A 93 -9.11 -2.76 -4.68
N ALA A 94 -8.47 -3.34 -3.66
CA ALA A 94 -9.16 -3.99 -2.55
C ALA A 94 -10.13 -3.04 -1.85
N LEU A 95 -9.65 -1.86 -1.44
CA LEU A 95 -10.46 -0.85 -0.76
C LEU A 95 -11.58 -0.31 -1.66
N LEU A 96 -11.29 -0.03 -2.94
CA LEU A 96 -12.30 0.44 -3.90
C LEU A 96 -13.43 -0.58 -4.11
N ARG A 97 -13.09 -1.88 -4.10
CA ARG A 97 -14.05 -2.98 -4.23
C ARG A 97 -14.63 -3.42 -2.88
N ARG A 98 -14.36 -2.68 -1.80
CA ARG A 98 -14.84 -2.96 -0.44
C ARG A 98 -14.41 -4.35 0.06
N TRP A 99 -13.22 -4.79 -0.33
CA TRP A 99 -12.58 -5.97 0.20
C TRP A 99 -11.77 -5.60 1.45
N PRO A 100 -11.86 -6.36 2.54
CA PRO A 100 -12.68 -7.57 2.75
C PRO A 100 -14.15 -7.20 2.96
N MET A 101 -15.08 -7.98 2.39
CA MET A 101 -16.52 -7.68 2.42
C MET A 101 -17.16 -7.70 3.82
N GLU A 102 -16.37 -7.96 4.86
CA GLU A 102 -16.82 -8.01 6.25
C GLU A 102 -16.79 -6.61 6.88
N PRO A 103 -17.79 -6.26 7.71
CA PRO A 103 -17.79 -5.03 8.48
C PRO A 103 -16.55 -4.92 9.38
N ILE A 104 -16.06 -3.68 9.60
CA ILE A 104 -14.92 -3.39 10.48
C ILE A 104 -15.12 -3.96 11.90
N SER A 105 -16.36 -4.04 12.39
CA SER A 105 -16.66 -4.64 13.69
C SER A 105 -16.24 -6.11 13.78
N GLN A 106 -16.39 -6.89 12.71
CA GLN A 106 -15.96 -8.29 12.68
C GLN A 106 -14.43 -8.41 12.64
N TRP A 107 -13.76 -7.49 11.94
CA TRP A 107 -12.30 -7.39 11.97
C TRP A 107 -11.78 -7.07 13.37
N LEU A 108 -12.38 -6.09 14.04
CA LEU A 108 -12.04 -5.74 15.42
C LEU A 108 -12.31 -6.90 16.37
N ALA A 109 -13.42 -7.62 16.21
CA ALA A 109 -13.72 -8.81 17.00
C ALA A 109 -12.63 -9.88 16.86
N ARG A 110 -12.11 -10.11 15.64
CA ARG A 110 -10.99 -11.04 15.41
C ARG A 110 -9.67 -10.56 16.02
N LEU A 111 -9.43 -9.26 16.09
CA LEU A 111 -8.25 -8.71 16.75
C LEU A 111 -8.35 -8.81 18.28
N HIS A 112 -9.56 -8.71 18.84
CA HIS A 112 -9.79 -8.91 20.27
C HIS A 112 -9.67 -10.38 20.70
N VAL A 113 -9.98 -11.32 19.80
CA VAL A 113 -9.78 -12.75 20.06
C VAL A 113 -8.32 -13.10 19.76
N LEU A 114 -7.50 -13.20 20.80
CA LEU A 114 -6.13 -13.69 20.65
C LEU A 114 -6.19 -15.12 20.08
N PRO A 115 -5.58 -15.40 18.91
CA PRO A 115 -5.68 -16.72 18.32
C PRO A 115 -5.11 -17.79 19.27
N GLY A 116 -5.81 -18.91 19.45
CA GLY A 116 -5.41 -19.95 20.41
C GLY A 116 -3.99 -20.48 20.20
N HIS A 117 -3.49 -20.47 18.96
CA HIS A 117 -2.11 -20.85 18.65
C HIS A 117 -1.07 -19.85 19.19
N VAL A 118 -1.40 -18.56 19.26
CA VAL A 118 -0.54 -17.51 19.85
C VAL A 118 -0.49 -17.67 21.37
N LEU A 119 -1.64 -17.95 22.01
CA LEU A 119 -1.70 -18.28 23.43
C LEU A 119 -0.86 -19.52 23.77
N GLN A 120 -0.96 -20.58 22.96
CA GLN A 120 -0.13 -21.77 23.12
C GLN A 120 1.37 -21.48 22.93
N GLN A 121 1.75 -20.64 21.96
CA GLN A 121 3.15 -20.22 21.78
C GLN A 121 3.68 -19.41 22.98
N MET A 122 2.89 -18.50 23.55
CA MET A 122 3.30 -17.69 24.70
C MET A 122 3.42 -18.48 26.00
N LEU A 123 2.66 -19.57 26.16
CA LEU A 123 2.71 -20.43 27.34
C LEU A 123 3.81 -21.50 27.26
N LEU A 124 4.37 -21.74 26.08
CA LEU A 124 5.44 -22.72 25.82
C LEU A 124 6.85 -22.07 25.73
N SER A 125 6.95 -20.75 25.92
CA SER A 125 8.20 -19.97 25.99
C SER A 125 8.46 -19.50 27.42
#